data_AF-A0A2I0PRI1-F1
#
_entry.id   AF-A0A2I0PRI1-F1
#
_cell.length_a   1.000
_cell.length_b   1.000
_cell.length_c   1.000
_cell.angle_alpha   90.00
_cell.angle_beta   90.00
_cell.angle_gamma   90.00
#
_symmetry.space_group_name_H-M   'P 1'
#
loop_
_entity.id
_entity.type
_entity.pdbx_description
1 polymer ?
#
loop_
_entity_poly.entity_id
_entity_poly.type
_entity_poly.pdbx_seq_one_letter_code
_entity_poly.pdbx_strand_id
1 'polypeptide(L)'
;MINGSTLVNIGFFVVVAGILLIFLGSMIQSTSSENTKESSNSEIKTGGVILIGPIPIIFGNDKNMLVTSVILGVILMLVAYFLFYRH
;
A
#
# COMPACT_ATOMS: atom_id res chain seq x y z
N MET A 1 21.59 -0.44 36.32
CA MET A 1 20.54 0.48 35.82
C MET A 1 20.63 0.43 34.30
N ILE A 2 19.54 0.10 33.59
CA ILE A 2 19.52 0.14 32.12
C ILE A 2 19.51 1.61 31.69
N ASN A 3 20.40 1.98 30.78
CA ASN A 3 20.51 3.34 30.28
C ASN A 3 19.36 3.63 29.31
N GLY A 4 18.77 4.83 29.37
CA GLY A 4 17.68 5.21 28.45
C GLY A 4 18.08 5.06 26.98
N SER A 5 19.35 5.31 26.65
CA SER A 5 19.91 5.07 25.31
C SER A 5 19.85 3.61 24.86
N THR A 6 20.10 2.66 25.76
CA THR A 6 19.97 1.23 25.43
C THR A 6 18.53 0.81 25.14
N LEU A 7 17.56 1.41 25.83
CA LEU A 7 16.13 1.14 25.60
C LEU A 7 15.65 1.70 24.26
N VAL A 8 16.09 2.91 23.90
CA VAL A 8 15.78 3.55 22.61
C VAL A 8 16.38 2.75 21.45
N ASN A 9 17.64 2.31 21.56
CA ASN A 9 18.28 1.51 20.51
C ASN A 9 17.56 0.17 20.30
N ILE A 10 17.18 -0.52 21.39
CA ILE A 10 16.41 -1.76 21.30
C ILE A 10 15.06 -1.53 20.64
N GLY A 11 14.34 -0.47 21.02
CA GLY A 11 13.07 -0.10 20.40
C GLY A 11 13.21 0.17 18.90
N PHE A 12 14.25 0.90 18.49
CA PHE A 12 14.54 1.17 17.08
C PHE A 12 14.75 -0.13 16.28
N PHE A 13 15.56 -1.05 16.79
CA PHE A 13 15.79 -2.34 16.11
C PHE A 13 14.53 -3.20 16.03
N VAL A 14 13.66 -3.18 17.05
CA VAL A 14 12.39 -3.92 17.03
C VAL A 14 11.43 -3.36 15.97
N VAL A 15 11.31 -2.03 15.86
CA VAL A 15 10.47 -1.39 14.83
C VAL A 15 10.98 -1.73 13.42
N VAL A 16 12.29 -1.60 13.19
CA VAL A 16 12.91 -1.94 11.90
C VAL A 16 12.71 -3.41 11.56
N ALA A 17 12.90 -4.32 12.52
CA ALA A 17 12.66 -5.75 12.33
C ALA A 17 11.19 -6.05 11.99
N GLY A 18 10.25 -5.38 12.65
CA GLY A 18 8.82 -5.51 12.37
C GLY A 18 8.45 -5.07 10.96
N ILE A 19 8.96 -3.92 10.51
CA ILE A 19 8.76 -3.43 9.13
C ILE A 19 9.33 -4.44 8.12
N LEU A 20 10.55 -4.94 8.38
CA LEU A 20 11.19 -5.93 7.52
C LEU A 20 10.35 -7.21 7.41
N LEU A 21 9.81 -7.72 8.53
CA LEU A 21 8.97 -8.91 8.55
C LEU A 21 7.69 -8.76 7.73
N ILE A 22 7.01 -7.62 7.84
CA ILE A 22 5.80 -7.33 7.04
C ILE A 22 6.15 -7.31 5.55
N PHE A 23 7.29 -6.72 5.18
CA PHE A 23 7.73 -6.64 3.80
C PHE A 23 8.04 -8.03 3.22
N LEU A 24 8.80 -8.87 3.93
CA LEU A 24 9.06 -10.25 3.51
C LEU A 24 7.78 -11.07 3.43
N GLY A 25 6.90 -10.97 4.43
CA GLY A 25 5.61 -11.68 4.42
C GLY A 25 4.75 -11.29 3.21
N SER A 26 4.70 -10.00 2.87
CA SER A 26 3.96 -9.50 1.70
C SER A 26 4.55 -9.99 0.37
N MET A 27 5.88 -10.06 0.27
CA MET A 27 6.55 -10.59 -0.93
C MET A 27 6.27 -12.07 -1.15
N ILE A 28 6.31 -12.88 -0.09
CA ILE A 28 6.02 -14.32 -0.17
C ILE A 28 4.55 -14.57 -0.57
N GLN A 29 3.62 -13.76 -0.04
CA GLN A 29 2.20 -13.84 -0.39
C GLN A 29 1.95 -13.53 -1.87
N SER A 30 2.70 -12.59 -2.46
CA SER A 30 2.57 -12.22 -3.89
C SER A 30 2.99 -13.34 -4.85
N THR A 31 3.91 -14.21 -4.45
CA THR A 31 4.40 -15.32 -5.30
C THR A 31 3.53 -16.58 -5.17
N SER A 32 2.70 -16.68 -4.13
CA SER A 32 1.85 -17.87 -3.90
C SER A 32 0.57 -17.90 -4.77
N SER A 33 0.37 -16.93 -5.65
CA SER A 33 -0.74 -16.89 -6.61
C SER A 33 -0.35 -17.44 -7.98
N GLU A 34 0.54 -18.46 -8.02
CA GLU A 34 1.05 -19.04 -9.28
C GLU A 34 0.90 -20.57 -9.33
N ASN A 35 -0.12 -21.12 -8.68
CA ASN A 35 -0.45 -22.55 -8.81
C ASN A 35 -1.95 -22.75 -9.02
N THR A 36 -2.46 -22.30 -10.16
CA THR A 36 -3.57 -23.00 -10.83
C THR A 36 -3.70 -22.53 -12.28
N LYS A 37 -3.25 -23.41 -13.17
CA LYS A 37 -3.84 -23.71 -14.48
C LYS A 37 -3.64 -22.69 -15.62
N GLU A 38 -2.82 -23.14 -16.56
CA GLU A 38 -3.24 -23.36 -17.95
C GLU A 38 -3.45 -22.09 -18.80
N SER A 39 -2.47 -21.84 -19.68
CA SER A 39 -2.66 -21.29 -21.03
C SER A 39 -3.85 -20.37 -21.25
N SER A 40 -3.81 -19.15 -20.73
CA SER A 40 -4.56 -18.04 -21.31
C SER A 40 -3.91 -16.75 -20.87
N ASN A 41 -3.46 -15.97 -21.86
CA ASN A 41 -3.35 -14.51 -21.85
C ASN A 41 -3.70 -13.85 -20.50
N SER A 42 -2.80 -13.94 -19.52
CA SER A 42 -3.04 -13.39 -18.18
C SER A 42 -2.87 -11.89 -18.28
N GLU A 43 -3.91 -11.24 -18.80
CA GLU A 43 -4.00 -9.80 -18.85
C GLU A 43 -3.72 -9.26 -17.45
N ILE A 44 -2.58 -8.59 -17.32
CA ILE A 44 -2.09 -8.06 -16.07
C ILE A 44 -3.15 -7.09 -15.55
N LYS A 45 -3.90 -7.51 -14.54
CA LYS A 45 -4.91 -6.66 -13.91
C LYS A 45 -4.14 -5.57 -13.18
N THR A 46 -4.31 -4.34 -13.65
CA THR A 46 -3.69 -3.14 -13.07
C THR A 46 -4.77 -2.12 -12.78
N GLY A 47 -4.64 -1.40 -11.66
CA GLY A 47 -5.40 -0.20 -11.34
C GLY A 47 -4.61 0.70 -10.40
N GLY A 48 -4.76 2.00 -10.55
CA GLY A 48 -4.12 2.99 -9.72
C GLY A 48 -4.80 4.35 -9.77
N VAL A 49 -4.38 5.22 -8.86
CA VAL A 49 -4.80 6.63 -8.78
C VAL A 49 -3.57 7.53 -8.71
N ILE A 50 -3.53 8.55 -9.55
CA ILE A 50 -2.60 9.68 -9.46
C ILE A 50 -3.40 10.88 -8.98
N LEU A 51 -3.00 11.51 -7.88
CA LEU A 51 -3.60 12.77 -7.42
C LEU A 51 -2.82 13.95 -8.01
N ILE A 52 -3.40 14.65 -8.99
CA ILE A 52 -2.87 15.93 -9.48
C ILE A 52 -3.63 17.05 -8.75
N GLY A 53 -3.07 17.50 -7.63
CA GLY A 53 -3.81 18.37 -6.70
C GLY A 53 -5.02 17.65 -6.12
N PRO A 54 -6.12 18.36 -5.77
CA PRO A 54 -7.33 17.73 -5.23
C PRO A 54 -8.09 16.90 -6.28
N ILE A 55 -7.61 16.77 -7.52
CA ILE A 55 -8.29 16.03 -8.59
C ILE A 55 -7.63 14.65 -8.76
N PRO A 56 -8.27 13.55 -8.31
CA PRO A 56 -7.76 12.19 -8.53
C PRO A 56 -8.00 11.74 -9.97
N ILE A 57 -6.96 11.19 -10.61
CA ILE A 57 -6.99 10.57 -11.94
C ILE A 57 -6.84 9.06 -11.77
N ILE A 58 -7.87 8.32 -12.17
CA ILE A 58 -7.91 6.85 -12.06
C ILE A 58 -7.48 6.22 -13.38
N PHE A 59 -6.61 5.22 -13.32
CA PHE A 59 -6.14 4.44 -14.47
C PHE A 59 -6.14 2.95 -14.15
N GLY A 60 -6.28 2.11 -15.16
CA GLY A 60 -6.31 0.66 -14.98
C GLY A 60 -7.00 -0.08 -16.11
N ASN A 61 -6.77 -1.39 -16.19
CA ASN A 61 -7.36 -2.29 -17.18
C ASN A 61 -8.42 -3.23 -16.57
N ASP A 62 -8.48 -3.32 -15.24
CA ASP A 62 -9.42 -4.23 -14.56
C ASP A 62 -10.51 -3.46 -13.82
N LYS A 63 -11.79 -3.81 -14.08
CA LYS A 63 -12.94 -3.16 -13.44
C LYS A 63 -12.90 -3.23 -11.91
N ASN A 64 -12.47 -4.35 -11.32
CA ASN A 64 -12.41 -4.47 -9.86
C ASN A 64 -11.29 -3.60 -9.29
N MET A 65 -10.12 -3.60 -9.93
CA MET A 65 -9.03 -2.70 -9.50
C MET A 65 -9.35 -1.22 -9.73
N LEU A 66 -10.08 -0.87 -10.79
CA LEU A 66 -10.58 0.48 -11.03
C LEU A 66 -11.52 0.92 -9.91
N VAL A 67 -12.47 0.08 -9.49
CA VAL A 67 -13.38 0.38 -8.38
C VAL A 67 -12.61 0.60 -7.07
N THR A 68 -11.66 -0.28 -6.74
CA THR A 68 -10.80 -0.12 -5.56
C THR A 68 -9.98 1.18 -5.63
N SER A 69 -9.45 1.50 -6.81
CA SER A 69 -8.68 2.72 -7.04
C SER A 69 -9.53 3.96 -6.83
N VAL A 70 -10.76 4.01 -7.37
CA VAL A 70 -11.71 5.12 -7.13
C VAL A 70 -11.98 5.30 -5.64
N ILE A 71 -12.30 4.23 -4.93
CA ILE A 71 -12.59 4.27 -3.49
C ILE A 71 -11.39 4.82 -2.72
N LEU A 72 -10.20 4.31 -3.01
CA LEU A 72 -8.96 4.75 -2.37
C LEU A 72 -8.65 6.22 -2.68
N GLY A 73 -8.84 6.64 -3.93
CA GLY A 73 -8.65 8.03 -4.37
C GLY A 73 -9.59 9.01 -3.67
N VAL A 74 -10.87 8.65 -3.50
CA VAL A 74 -11.84 9.47 -2.76
C VAL A 74 -11.48 9.57 -1.28
N ILE A 75 -11.10 8.46 -0.64
CA ILE A 75 -10.66 8.46 0.76
C ILE A 75 -9.44 9.37 0.94
N LEU A 76 -8.43 9.22 0.09
CA LEU A 76 -7.23 10.06 0.12
C LEU A 76 -7.55 11.54 -0.12
N MET A 77 -8.49 11.84 -1.03
CA MET A 77 -8.94 13.20 -1.29
C MET A 77 -9.61 13.83 -0.06
N LEU A 78 -10.46 13.08 0.65
CA LEU A 78 -11.11 13.54 1.88
C LEU A 78 -10.10 13.75 3.01
N VAL A 79 -9.14 12.83 3.16
CA VAL A 79 -8.05 12.95 4.14
C VAL A 79 -7.19 14.18 3.83
N ALA A 80 -6.77 14.35 2.59
CA ALA A 80 -5.98 15.50 2.17
C ALA A 80 -6.75 16.82 2.36
N TYR A 81 -8.03 16.87 1.99
CA TYR A 81 -8.87 18.04 2.21
C TYR A 81 -8.99 18.38 3.69
N PHE A 82 -9.26 17.39 4.55
CA PHE A 82 -9.36 17.61 5.99
C PHE A 82 -8.01 17.99 6.61
N LEU A 83 -6.90 17.43 6.14
CA LEU A 83 -5.59 17.70 6.74
C LEU A 83 -5.03 19.07 6.32
N PHE A 84 -5.21 19.46 5.06
CA PHE A 84 -4.56 20.65 4.49
C PHE A 84 -5.50 21.84 4.28
N TYR A 85 -6.79 21.62 4.08
CA TYR A 85 -7.76 22.68 3.77
C TYR A 85 -8.65 23.05 4.96
N ARG A 86 -8.74 22.17 5.97
CA ARG A 86 -9.35 22.49 7.28
C ARG A 86 -8.30 23.16 8.18
N HIS A 87 -7.91 24.38 7.83
CA HIS A 87 -7.26 25.32 8.74
C HIS A 87 -8.03 26.63 8.77
#